data_AF-A0A228R9B0-F1
#
_entry.id   AF-A0A228R9B0-F1
#
_cell.length_a   1.000
_cell.length_b   1.000
_cell.length_c   1.000
_cell.angle_alpha   90.00
_cell.angle_beta   90.00
_cell.angle_gamma   90.00
#
_symmetry.space_group_name_H-M   'P 1'
#
loop_
_entity.id
_entity.type
_entity.pdbx_description
1 polymer ?
#
loop_
_entity_poly.entity_id
_entity_poly.type
_entity_poly.pdbx_seq_one_letter_code
_entity_poly.pdbx_strand_id
1 'polypeptide(L)'
;MSELLEWVEKSAIENLKAHHACADVIAKDAATTLTVFLAALGGGLAYAAKAVEQHSLNWLSIGAIAFTGWFLVLNLLLVVRCLVFRELPSIYNEPRNIFQPEFSVDELKEEEIQNLQQRIDTAASSNAKVAKSLNKLRLAAAASPIVFIVVAVVAWKVVG
;
A
#
# COMPACT_ATOMS: atom_id res chain seq x y z
N MET A 1 -7.93 19.47 36.21
CA MET A 1 -7.83 18.10 35.66
C MET A 1 -8.71 17.93 34.43
N SER A 2 -9.96 18.40 34.44
CA SER A 2 -10.85 18.29 33.25
C SER A 2 -10.32 19.05 32.02
N GLU A 3 -9.75 20.25 32.18
CA GLU A 3 -9.19 20.99 31.02
C GLU A 3 -8.05 20.25 30.32
N LEU A 4 -7.20 19.56 31.08
CA LEU A 4 -6.11 18.76 30.52
C LEU A 4 -6.65 17.52 29.81
N LEU A 5 -7.63 16.83 30.40
CA LEU A 5 -8.28 15.67 29.78
C LEU A 5 -9.00 16.07 28.48
N GLU A 6 -9.77 17.17 28.49
CA GLU A 6 -10.45 17.70 27.30
C GLU A 6 -9.45 18.12 26.22
N TRP A 7 -8.34 18.75 26.60
CA TRP A 7 -7.29 19.12 25.67
C TRP A 7 -6.60 17.88 25.06
N VAL A 8 -6.32 16.86 25.87
CA VAL A 8 -5.73 15.58 25.41
C VAL A 8 -6.68 14.84 24.48
N GLU A 9 -7.96 14.69 24.86
CA GLU A 9 -8.97 14.01 24.05
C GLU A 9 -9.13 14.68 22.68
N LYS A 10 -9.28 16.01 22.65
CA LYS A 10 -9.35 16.77 21.41
C LYS A 10 -8.11 16.57 20.54
N SER A 11 -6.93 16.63 21.15
CA SER A 11 -5.65 16.45 20.43
C SER A 11 -5.49 15.02 19.89
N ALA A 12 -5.92 14.02 20.65
CA ALA A 12 -5.90 12.61 20.25
C ALA A 12 -6.85 12.33 19.08
N ILE A 13 -8.07 12.88 19.12
CA ILE A 13 -9.04 12.77 18.02
C ILE A 13 -8.50 13.41 16.74
N GLU A 14 -7.92 14.62 16.83
CA GLU A 14 -7.32 15.27 15.67
C GLU A 14 -6.13 14.48 15.12
N ASN A 15 -5.32 13.88 15.99
CA ASN A 15 -4.23 12.99 15.57
C ASN A 15 -4.76 11.74 14.84
N LEU A 16 -5.80 11.10 15.37
CA LEU A 16 -6.40 9.93 14.73
C LEU A 16 -7.02 10.27 13.37
N LYS A 17 -7.69 11.44 13.24
CA LYS A 17 -8.15 11.97 11.95
C LYS A 17 -7.00 12.18 10.97
N ALA A 18 -5.87 12.70 11.43
CA ALA A 18 -4.68 12.87 10.59
C ALA A 18 -4.14 11.51 10.08
N HIS A 19 -4.16 10.46 10.91
CA HIS A 19 -3.80 9.11 10.48
C HIS A 19 -4.79 8.52 9.45
N HIS A 20 -6.09 8.80 9.57
CA HIS A 20 -7.07 8.41 8.54
C HIS A 20 -6.83 9.15 7.22
N ALA A 21 -6.61 10.46 7.27
CA ALA A 21 -6.27 11.24 6.08
C ALA A 21 -4.97 10.75 5.42
N CYS A 22 -3.98 10.36 6.22
CA CYS A 22 -2.76 9.74 5.72
C CYS A 22 -3.04 8.40 5.03
N ALA A 23 -3.92 7.56 5.58
CA ALA A 23 -4.33 6.30 4.96
C ALA A 23 -4.98 6.53 3.59
N ASP A 24 -5.85 7.55 3.47
CA ASP A 24 -6.48 7.92 2.20
C ASP A 24 -5.46 8.39 1.15
N VAL A 25 -4.46 9.17 1.57
CA VAL A 25 -3.36 9.59 0.69
C VAL A 25 -2.56 8.37 0.23
N ILE A 26 -2.21 7.46 1.13
CA ILE A 26 -1.48 6.22 0.79
C ILE A 26 -2.28 5.37 -0.21
N ALA A 27 -3.60 5.25 -0.02
CA ALA A 27 -4.47 4.51 -0.92
C ALA A 27 -4.50 5.13 -2.34
N LYS A 28 -4.61 6.46 -2.44
CA LYS A 28 -4.55 7.18 -3.72
C LYS A 28 -3.19 7.01 -4.40
N ASP A 29 -2.11 7.07 -3.62
CA ASP A 29 -0.74 6.85 -4.08
C ASP A 29 -0.52 5.43 -4.61
N ALA A 30 -1.09 4.43 -3.93
CA ALA A 30 -1.08 3.04 -4.36
C ALA A 30 -1.88 2.85 -5.66
N ALA A 31 -3.07 3.46 -5.77
CA ALA A 31 -3.88 3.41 -6.99
C ALA A 31 -3.16 4.05 -8.19
N THR A 32 -2.52 5.20 -7.99
CA THR A 32 -1.68 5.85 -9.02
C THR A 32 -0.53 4.95 -9.44
N THR A 33 0.13 4.31 -8.48
CA THR A 33 1.23 3.37 -8.76
C THR A 33 0.74 2.14 -9.54
N LEU A 34 -0.44 1.62 -9.21
CA LEU A 34 -1.07 0.53 -9.97
C LEU A 34 -1.31 0.93 -11.42
N THR A 35 -1.84 2.13 -11.68
CA THR A 35 -2.05 2.64 -13.04
C THR A 35 -0.74 2.65 -13.84
N VAL A 36 0.35 3.12 -13.24
CA VAL A 36 1.67 3.12 -13.90
C VAL A 36 2.16 1.69 -14.16
N PHE A 37 1.99 0.77 -13.20
CA PHE A 37 2.41 -0.62 -13.36
C PHE A 37 1.58 -1.36 -14.42
N LEU A 38 0.29 -1.06 -14.53
CA LEU A 38 -0.59 -1.61 -15.58
C LEU A 38 -0.23 -1.03 -16.96
N ALA A 39 0.13 0.25 -17.05
CA ALA A 39 0.62 0.84 -18.29
C ALA A 39 1.92 0.17 -18.75
N ALA A 40 2.86 -0.08 -17.83
CA ALA A 40 4.09 -0.81 -18.12
C ALA A 40 3.81 -2.25 -18.57
N LEU A 41 2.90 -2.96 -17.89
CA LEU A 41 2.44 -4.29 -18.29
C LEU A 41 1.86 -4.27 -19.71
N GLY A 42 1.00 -3.30 -20.02
CA GLY A 42 0.40 -3.13 -21.34
C GLY A 42 1.45 -2.90 -22.44
N GLY A 43 2.47 -2.09 -22.16
CA GLY A 43 3.61 -1.89 -23.07
C GLY A 43 4.39 -3.19 -23.33
N GLY A 44 4.64 -3.98 -22.29
CA GLY A 44 5.29 -5.28 -22.40
C GLY A 44 4.47 -6.30 -23.21
N LEU A 45 3.16 -6.37 -22.95
CA LEU A 45 2.23 -7.24 -23.68
C LEU A 45 2.15 -6.88 -25.16
N ALA A 46 2.14 -5.59 -25.51
CA ALA A 46 2.15 -5.16 -26.91
C ALA A 46 3.42 -5.62 -27.65
N TYR A 47 4.58 -5.57 -27.00
CA TYR A 47 5.83 -6.09 -27.56
C TYR A 47 5.82 -7.62 -27.69
N ALA A 48 5.26 -8.33 -26.71
CA ALA A 48 5.10 -9.77 -26.77
C ALA A 48 4.15 -10.20 -27.90
N ALA A 49 3.04 -9.49 -28.10
CA ALA A 49 2.10 -9.74 -29.20
C ALA A 49 2.80 -9.61 -30.56
N LYS A 50 3.59 -8.55 -30.75
CA LYS A 50 4.37 -8.33 -31.97
C LYS A 50 5.38 -9.46 -32.24
N ALA A 51 6.00 -10.02 -31.19
CA ALA A 51 6.92 -11.14 -31.33
C ALA A 51 6.22 -12.41 -31.83
N VAL A 52 4.96 -12.64 -31.41
CA VAL A 52 4.13 -13.76 -31.85
C VAL A 52 3.74 -13.59 -33.31
N GLU A 53 3.29 -12.39 -33.71
CA GLU A 53 2.91 -12.08 -35.10
C GLU A 53 4.08 -12.29 -36.08
N GLN A 54 5.30 -11.94 -35.66
CA GLN A 54 6.48 -12.06 -36.50
C GLN A 54 7.08 -13.47 -36.51
N HIS A 55 6.52 -14.42 -35.76
CA HIS A 55 7.06 -15.78 -35.56
C HIS A 55 8.56 -15.80 -35.20
N SER A 56 9.09 -14.71 -34.62
CA SER A 56 10.50 -14.58 -34.29
C SER A 56 10.66 -14.42 -32.79
N LEU A 57 11.04 -15.51 -32.12
CA LEU A 57 11.51 -15.44 -30.74
C LEU A 57 12.98 -15.03 -30.74
N ASN A 58 13.21 -13.73 -30.76
CA ASN A 58 14.53 -13.16 -30.60
C ASN A 58 14.81 -12.86 -29.11
N TRP A 59 16.05 -12.53 -28.79
CA TRP A 59 16.47 -12.19 -27.42
C TRP A 59 15.67 -11.02 -26.83
N LEU A 60 15.23 -10.09 -27.67
CA LEU A 60 14.43 -8.92 -27.27
C LEU A 60 13.01 -9.35 -26.84
N SER A 61 12.38 -10.26 -27.57
CA SER A 61 11.08 -10.84 -27.25
C SER A 61 11.11 -11.59 -25.91
N ILE A 62 12.18 -12.35 -25.65
CA ILE A 62 12.38 -13.07 -24.39
C ILE A 62 12.54 -12.06 -23.23
N GLY A 63 13.34 -11.00 -23.42
CA GLY A 63 13.46 -9.91 -22.46
C GLY A 63 12.11 -9.22 -22.18
N ALA A 64 11.30 -8.96 -23.21
CA ALA A 64 9.99 -8.33 -23.07
C ALA A 64 8.97 -9.22 -22.33
N ILE A 65 9.00 -10.54 -22.54
CA ILE A 65 8.17 -11.50 -21.80
C ILE A 65 8.56 -11.49 -20.32
N ALA A 66 9.86 -11.51 -20.01
CA ALA A 66 10.32 -11.46 -18.62
C ALA A 66 9.94 -10.14 -17.92
N PHE A 67 10.09 -9.01 -18.60
CA PHE A 67 9.63 -7.70 -18.11
C PHE A 67 8.12 -7.69 -17.84
N THR A 68 7.32 -8.24 -18.76
CA THR A 68 5.87 -8.37 -18.58
C THR A 68 5.52 -9.24 -17.38
N GLY A 69 6.16 -10.40 -17.24
CA GLY A 69 5.98 -11.28 -16.09
C GLY A 69 6.35 -10.62 -14.77
N TRP A 70 7.46 -9.84 -14.75
CA TRP A 70 7.87 -9.07 -13.59
C TRP A 70 6.80 -8.04 -13.17
N PHE A 71 6.30 -7.24 -14.11
CA PHE A 71 5.25 -6.27 -13.83
C PHE A 71 3.92 -6.93 -13.45
N LEU A 72 3.59 -8.11 -13.99
CA LEU A 72 2.41 -8.87 -13.56
C LEU A 72 2.49 -9.22 -12.07
N VAL A 73 3.65 -9.73 -11.63
CA VAL A 73 3.90 -10.04 -10.22
C VAL A 73 3.83 -8.78 -9.35
N LEU A 74 4.46 -7.67 -9.78
CA LEU A 74 4.41 -6.42 -9.03
C LEU A 74 2.99 -5.85 -8.89
N ASN A 75 2.17 -5.92 -9.95
CA ASN A 75 0.77 -5.50 -9.91
C ASN A 75 -0.03 -6.32 -8.87
N LEU A 76 0.11 -7.66 -8.91
CA LEU A 76 -0.57 -8.54 -7.96
C LEU A 76 -0.14 -8.28 -6.51
N LEU A 77 1.16 -8.11 -6.27
CA LEU A 77 1.68 -7.77 -4.95
C LEU A 77 1.19 -6.42 -4.45
N LEU A 78 1.09 -5.42 -5.34
CA LEU A 78 0.57 -4.09 -5.00
C LEU A 78 -0.89 -4.19 -4.56
N VAL A 79 -1.73 -4.90 -5.31
CA VAL A 79 -3.14 -5.08 -4.95
C VAL A 79 -3.25 -5.73 -3.58
N VAL A 80 -2.61 -6.88 -3.38
CA VAL A 80 -2.74 -7.67 -2.14
C VAL A 80 -2.16 -6.94 -0.93
N ARG A 81 -1.06 -6.19 -1.08
CA ARG A 81 -0.37 -5.56 0.06
C ARG A 81 -0.84 -4.15 0.38
N CYS A 82 -1.35 -3.42 -0.63
CA CYS A 82 -1.62 -1.98 -0.52
C CYS A 82 -3.06 -1.57 -0.82
N LEU A 83 -3.85 -2.34 -1.59
CA LEU A 83 -5.19 -1.92 -2.03
C LEU A 83 -6.33 -2.78 -1.50
N VAL A 84 -6.08 -4.00 -1.02
CA VAL A 84 -7.11 -4.77 -0.31
C VAL A 84 -7.59 -3.97 0.90
N PHE A 85 -8.92 -3.84 1.03
CA PHE A 85 -9.57 -3.11 2.11
C PHE A 85 -9.00 -3.52 3.47
N ARG A 86 -8.68 -2.52 4.27
CA ARG A 86 -8.20 -2.70 5.64
C ARG A 86 -9.19 -2.09 6.60
N GLU A 87 -9.31 -2.73 7.74
CA GLU A 87 -9.99 -2.16 8.89
C GLU A 87 -9.15 -0.98 9.39
N LEU A 88 -9.73 0.21 9.31
CA LEU A 88 -9.22 1.37 10.02
C LEU A 88 -9.92 1.42 11.37
N PRO A 89 -9.20 1.71 12.47
CA PRO A 89 -9.85 1.89 13.76
C PRO A 89 -10.89 3.00 13.61
N SER A 90 -12.02 2.90 14.31
CA SER A 90 -13.00 4.00 14.32
C SER A 90 -12.32 5.28 14.87
N ILE A 91 -12.92 6.45 14.65
CA ILE A 91 -12.45 7.72 15.27
C ILE A 91 -13.08 7.91 16.66
N TYR A 92 -14.37 7.60 16.77
CA TYR A 92 -15.13 7.70 18.01
C TYR A 92 -15.44 6.30 18.54
N ASN A 93 -15.52 6.16 19.86
CA ASN A 93 -15.93 4.90 20.46
C ASN A 93 -17.43 4.65 20.21
N GLU A 94 -17.84 3.38 20.29
CA GLU A 94 -19.25 3.03 20.13
C GLU A 94 -20.05 3.50 21.35
N PRO A 95 -21.30 3.99 21.17
CA PRO A 95 -22.13 4.47 22.29
C PRO A 95 -22.29 3.45 23.41
N ARG A 96 -22.31 2.16 23.08
CA ARG A 96 -22.42 1.07 24.05
C ARG A 96 -21.18 0.94 24.95
N ASN A 97 -19.99 1.29 24.45
CA ASN A 97 -18.77 1.27 25.25
C ASN A 97 -18.66 2.49 26.18
N ILE A 98 -19.30 3.61 25.80
CA ILE A 98 -19.31 4.84 26.60
C ILE A 98 -20.43 4.79 27.64
N PHE A 99 -21.59 4.22 27.31
CA PHE A 99 -22.73 4.13 28.22
C PHE A 99 -22.56 2.98 29.22
N GLN A 100 -21.77 3.21 30.26
CA GLN A 100 -21.58 2.27 31.37
C GLN A 100 -22.08 2.90 32.67
N PRO A 101 -23.31 2.58 33.12
CA PRO A 101 -23.95 3.24 34.27
C PRO A 101 -23.25 2.94 35.62
N GLU A 102 -22.35 1.97 35.65
CA GLU A 102 -21.59 1.54 36.84
C GLU A 102 -20.35 2.40 37.10
N PHE A 103 -19.91 3.21 36.12
CA PHE A 103 -18.69 4.01 36.21
C PHE A 103 -19.00 5.51 36.20
N SER A 104 -18.11 6.28 36.81
CA SER A 104 -18.17 7.74 36.71
C SER A 104 -17.71 8.21 35.32
N VAL A 105 -18.18 9.40 34.91
CA VAL A 105 -17.79 10.01 33.63
C VAL A 105 -16.28 10.25 33.55
N ASP A 106 -15.64 10.59 34.67
CA ASP A 106 -14.20 10.87 34.71
C ASP A 106 -13.37 9.59 34.53
N GLU A 107 -13.78 8.47 35.15
CA GLU A 107 -13.14 7.15 34.94
C GLU A 107 -13.27 6.70 33.47
N LEU A 108 -14.45 6.89 32.87
CA LEU A 108 -14.68 6.55 31.47
C LEU A 108 -13.82 7.40 30.52
N LYS A 109 -13.61 8.67 30.84
CA LYS A 109 -12.73 9.56 30.05
C LYS A 109 -11.27 9.15 30.14
N GLU A 110 -10.79 8.76 31.31
CA GLU A 110 -9.40 8.32 31.50
C GLU A 110 -9.10 7.04 30.70
N GLU A 111 -10.02 6.07 30.73
CA GLU A 111 -9.92 4.85 29.92
C GLU A 111 -10.05 5.12 28.42
N GLU A 112 -10.93 6.06 28.01
CA GLU A 112 -11.05 6.43 26.59
C GLU A 112 -9.75 7.02 26.03
N ILE A 113 -8.99 7.78 26.82
CA ILE A 113 -7.69 8.31 26.38
C ILE A 113 -6.71 7.17 26.09
N GLN A 114 -6.68 6.13 26.94
CA GLN A 114 -5.84 4.96 26.68
C GLN A 114 -6.28 4.21 25.42
N ASN A 115 -7.60 4.04 25.24
CA ASN A 115 -8.16 3.42 24.04
C ASN A 115 -7.84 4.22 22.77
N LEU A 116 -7.90 5.56 22.84
CA LEU A 116 -7.50 6.44 21.74
C LEU A 116 -6.03 6.26 21.37
N GLN A 117 -5.13 6.18 22.36
CA GLN A 117 -3.71 5.93 22.10
C GLN A 117 -3.49 4.59 21.40
N GLN A 118 -4.14 3.52 21.84
CA GLN A 118 -4.04 2.20 21.19
C GLN A 118 -4.52 2.24 19.73
N ARG A 119 -5.59 2.99 19.44
CA ARG A 119 -6.10 3.17 18.08
C ARG A 119 -5.13 3.98 17.22
N ILE A 120 -4.52 5.02 17.78
CA ILE A 120 -3.48 5.82 17.11
C ILE A 120 -2.28 4.92 16.76
N ASP A 121 -1.78 4.13 17.70
CA ASP A 121 -0.63 3.24 17.47
C ASP A 121 -0.95 2.16 16.41
N THR A 122 -2.17 1.64 16.43
CA THR A 122 -2.66 0.69 15.42
C THR A 122 -2.74 1.34 14.04
N ALA A 123 -3.31 2.54 13.93
CA ALA A 123 -3.39 3.28 12.67
C ALA A 123 -1.99 3.65 12.14
N ALA A 124 -1.11 4.15 13.00
CA ALA A 124 0.25 4.54 12.67
C ALA A 124 1.07 3.34 12.15
N SER A 125 1.04 2.22 12.87
CA SER A 125 1.77 1.01 12.48
C SER A 125 1.24 0.39 11.18
N SER A 126 -0.08 0.36 10.98
CA SER A 126 -0.71 -0.10 9.75
C SER A 126 -0.30 0.75 8.54
N ASN A 127 -0.39 2.07 8.67
CA ASN A 127 0.00 3.03 7.63
C ASN A 127 1.49 2.91 7.29
N ALA A 128 2.35 2.83 8.30
CA ALA A 128 3.79 2.66 8.09
C ALA A 128 4.11 1.36 7.34
N LYS A 129 3.40 0.27 7.62
CA LYS A 129 3.56 -1.01 6.92
C LYS A 129 3.17 -0.93 5.44
N VAL A 130 2.08 -0.24 5.12
CA VAL A 130 1.66 -0.02 3.71
C VAL A 130 2.66 0.87 2.99
N ALA A 131 3.01 2.02 3.57
CA ALA A 131 3.95 2.96 2.97
C ALA A 131 5.30 2.30 2.66
N LYS A 132 5.84 1.51 3.62
CA LYS A 132 7.07 0.72 3.39
C LYS A 132 6.91 -0.31 2.27
N SER A 133 5.76 -0.99 2.20
CA SER A 133 5.50 -1.98 1.14
C SER A 133 5.39 -1.32 -0.23
N LEU A 134 4.68 -0.20 -0.32
CA LEU A 134 4.54 0.59 -1.54
C LEU A 134 5.90 1.09 -2.04
N ASN A 135 6.74 1.63 -1.15
CA ASN A 135 8.09 2.07 -1.52
C ASN A 135 8.97 0.91 -2.01
N LYS A 136 8.89 -0.27 -1.37
CA LYS A 136 9.60 -1.47 -1.84
C LYS A 136 9.16 -1.89 -3.25
N LEU A 137 7.87 -1.82 -3.54
CA LEU A 137 7.34 -2.14 -4.87
C LEU A 137 7.78 -1.11 -5.92
N ARG A 138 7.75 0.19 -5.58
CA ARG A 138 8.26 1.27 -6.44
C ARG A 138 9.75 1.10 -6.74
N LEU A 139 10.56 0.74 -5.74
CA LEU A 139 11.98 0.42 -5.92
C LEU A 139 12.18 -0.82 -6.82
N ALA A 140 11.39 -1.88 -6.61
CA ALA A 140 11.44 -3.08 -7.45
C ALA A 140 11.05 -2.79 -8.91
N ALA A 141 10.10 -1.88 -9.14
CA ALA A 141 9.76 -1.41 -10.48
C ALA A 141 10.87 -0.55 -11.09
N ALA A 142 11.52 0.32 -10.31
CA ALA A 142 12.68 1.10 -10.78
C ALA A 142 13.86 0.19 -11.19
N ALA A 143 13.99 -0.98 -10.54
CA ALA A 143 14.98 -1.99 -10.89
C ALA A 143 14.59 -2.88 -12.09
N SER A 144 13.39 -2.72 -12.67
CA SER A 144 12.92 -3.55 -13.79
C SER A 144 13.81 -3.54 -15.05
N PRO A 145 14.54 -2.45 -15.42
CA PRO A 145 15.47 -2.50 -16.55
C PRO A 145 16.60 -3.50 -16.33
N ILE A 146 17.03 -3.72 -15.08
CA ILE A 146 18.08 -4.70 -14.76
C ILE A 146 17.58 -6.11 -15.07
N VAL A 147 16.34 -6.42 -14.68
CA VAL A 147 15.70 -7.71 -14.98
C VAL A 147 15.63 -7.93 -16.49
N PHE A 148 15.20 -6.90 -17.23
CA PHE A 148 15.17 -6.95 -18.69
C PHE A 148 16.57 -7.20 -19.29
N ILE A 149 17.57 -6.40 -18.92
CA ILE A 149 18.94 -6.49 -19.47
C ILE A 149 19.55 -7.86 -19.18
N VAL A 150 19.46 -8.34 -17.94
CA VAL A 150 20.03 -9.63 -17.55
C VAL A 150 19.41 -10.77 -18.36
N VAL A 151 18.07 -10.80 -18.46
CA VAL A 151 17.38 -11.86 -19.20
C VAL A 151 17.65 -11.75 -20.70
N ALA A 152 17.63 -10.54 -21.26
CA ALA A 152 17.93 -10.28 -22.67
C ALA A 152 19.34 -10.72 -23.05
N VAL A 153 20.35 -10.42 -22.23
CA VAL A 153 21.75 -10.82 -22.47
C VAL A 153 21.94 -12.33 -22.36
N VAL A 154 21.30 -12.97 -21.37
CA VAL A 154 21.33 -14.44 -21.25
C VAL A 154 20.67 -15.09 -22.45
N ALA A 155 19.50 -14.60 -22.86
CA ALA A 155 18.79 -15.10 -24.04
C ALA A 155 19.62 -14.90 -25.32
N TRP A 156 20.29 -13.76 -25.47
CA TRP A 156 21.17 -13.52 -26.62
C TRP A 156 22.32 -14.53 -26.69
N LYS A 157 22.92 -14.92 -25.56
CA LYS A 157 23.98 -15.94 -25.56
C LYS A 157 23.51 -17.36 -25.89
N VAL A 158 22.21 -17.64 -25.77
CA VAL A 158 21.62 -18.97 -25.99
C VAL A 158 20.98 -19.09 -27.37
N VAL A 159 20.39 -18.00 -27.86
CA VAL A 159 19.59 -17.97 -29.09
C VAL A 159 20.31 -17.23 -30.24
N GLY A 160 21.34 -16.44 -29.94
CA GLY A 160 22.22 -15.79 -30.92
C GLY A 160 23.40 -16.67 -31.29
#